data_AF-A0A7C3SIE2-F1
#
_entry.id   AF-A0A7C3SIE2-F1
#
_cell.length_a   1.000
_cell.length_b   1.000
_cell.length_c   1.000
_cell.angle_alpha   90.00
_cell.angle_beta   90.00
_cell.angle_gamma   90.00
#
_symmetry.space_group_name_H-M   'P 1'
#
loop_
_entity.id
_entity.type
_entity.pdbx_description
1 polymer ?
#
loop_
_entity_poly.entity_id
_entity_poly.type
_entity_poly.pdbx_seq_one_letter_code
_entity_poly.pdbx_strand_id
1 'polypeptide(L)'
;MIRESKSGAYLGPLPEMMTWQVASTPNFDVFDRQGRRLILGKCSRLPDDEDISRGRFGIDFHRALPPFTGPSGFTCNWGEGEVEVNAYNYACCLPRALRFREFTANLAFAARNPEEYQAKRRTYDHFYEHLYNGAFQVVIAVPHSGQVYRKPDIYHPFPLSEIDAWTARVGVRSLNSGELPARRILISLHSTDYFGSLLDIGDFGLPQNRGLPAVLEQLRRRFAGDIEALLPAYRRYIVPYTSARVEWFEKKFGTLDPGHLAKISTAASFELRSIRQVLDNGGFQGNLGTAAGLRRGLESFWRYPSRDLITLNGIFSGRKTARLLNLATKLRQAGIHTAVQVECSRFLARNHPGLAAEFVHRLIESLDAFSRSG
;
A
#
# COMPACT_ATOMS: atom_id res chain seq x y z
N MET A 1 6.49 18.12 13.50
CA MET A 1 7.10 16.84 13.07
C MET A 1 7.40 16.71 11.57
N ILE A 2 6.45 16.80 10.61
CA ILE A 2 6.77 16.75 9.16
C ILE A 2 6.00 17.80 8.33
N ARG A 3 6.45 18.05 7.08
CA ARG A 3 5.73 18.83 6.06
C ARG A 3 5.03 17.89 5.07
N GLU A 4 3.80 18.22 4.70
CA GLU A 4 3.04 17.46 3.70
C GLU A 4 2.35 18.39 2.68
N SER A 5 2.14 17.91 1.46
CA SER A 5 1.41 18.61 0.41
C SER A 5 -0.10 18.59 0.67
N LYS A 6 -0.88 19.34 -0.13
CA LYS A 6 -2.35 19.31 -0.07
C LYS A 6 -2.93 17.91 -0.35
N SER A 7 -2.25 17.10 -1.14
CA SER A 7 -2.62 15.71 -1.42
C SER A 7 -2.07 14.71 -0.39
N GLY A 8 -1.42 15.18 0.67
CA GLY A 8 -0.88 14.34 1.74
C GLY A 8 0.48 13.72 1.46
N ALA A 9 1.19 14.16 0.43
CA ALA A 9 2.53 13.65 0.14
C ALA A 9 3.56 14.25 1.11
N TYR A 10 4.51 13.45 1.55
CA TYR A 10 5.65 13.85 2.37
C TYR A 10 6.59 14.80 1.61
N LEU A 11 6.87 15.96 2.22
CA LEU A 11 7.73 17.03 1.68
C LEU A 11 9.02 17.22 2.49
N GLY A 12 9.30 16.34 3.44
CA GLY A 12 10.46 16.42 4.32
C GLY A 12 10.12 16.69 5.80
N PRO A 13 11.12 16.57 6.67
CA PRO A 13 10.95 16.74 8.11
C PRO A 13 10.81 18.22 8.51
N LEU A 14 10.16 18.47 9.65
CA LEU A 14 10.26 19.74 10.37
C LEU A 14 11.52 19.75 11.26
N PRO A 15 12.02 20.93 11.67
CA PRO A 15 13.28 21.05 12.43
C PRO A 15 13.38 20.12 13.65
N GLU A 16 12.28 19.95 14.39
CA GLU A 16 12.18 19.08 15.57
C GLU A 16 12.59 17.62 15.29
N MET A 17 12.35 17.13 14.08
CA MET A 17 12.56 15.74 13.71
C MET A 17 13.96 15.50 13.14
N MET A 18 14.68 16.57 12.78
CA MET A 18 16.04 16.49 12.22
C MET A 18 17.02 15.82 13.18
N THR A 19 16.81 15.94 14.50
CA THR A 19 17.65 15.29 15.52
C THR A 19 17.57 13.76 15.51
N TRP A 20 16.54 13.19 14.88
CA TRP A 20 16.40 11.73 14.74
C TRP A 20 16.85 11.25 13.36
N GLN A 21 17.16 12.16 12.43
CA GLN A 21 17.47 11.81 11.05
C GLN A 21 18.88 11.21 10.97
N VAL A 22 18.97 10.00 10.43
CA VAL A 22 20.24 9.28 10.24
C VAL A 22 20.64 9.18 8.77
N ALA A 23 19.68 9.29 7.86
CA ALA A 23 19.94 9.38 6.42
C ALA A 23 18.92 10.26 5.71
N SER A 24 19.38 10.97 4.68
CA SER A 24 18.56 11.77 3.78
C SER A 24 19.10 11.60 2.36
N THR A 25 18.30 10.99 1.50
CA THR A 25 18.61 10.86 0.07
C THR A 25 17.56 11.61 -0.75
N PRO A 26 17.73 11.75 -2.07
CA PRO A 26 16.64 12.23 -2.93
C PRO A 26 15.37 11.35 -2.86
N ASN A 27 15.52 10.07 -2.47
CA ASN A 27 14.50 9.03 -2.58
C ASN A 27 13.75 8.75 -1.28
N PHE A 28 14.41 8.90 -0.13
CA PHE A 28 13.83 8.63 1.18
C PHE A 28 14.60 9.33 2.31
N ASP A 29 13.96 9.44 3.46
CA ASP A 29 14.58 9.77 4.74
C ASP A 29 14.53 8.58 5.70
N VAL A 30 15.52 8.49 6.59
CA VAL A 30 15.58 7.50 7.67
C VAL A 30 15.72 8.21 8.99
N PHE A 31 14.92 7.80 9.96
CA PHE A 31 14.92 8.34 11.31
C PHE A 31 14.97 7.23 12.34
N ASP A 32 15.82 7.39 13.34
CA ASP A 32 16.00 6.43 14.43
C ASP A 32 15.62 7.08 15.76
N ARG A 33 14.80 6.40 16.55
CA ARG A 33 14.38 6.86 17.88
C ARG A 33 14.09 5.68 18.80
N GLN A 34 14.77 5.62 19.94
CA GLN A 34 14.47 4.68 21.04
C GLN A 34 14.33 3.20 20.58
N GLY A 35 15.27 2.68 19.78
CA GLY A 35 15.21 1.31 19.26
C GLY A 35 14.21 1.07 18.12
N ARG A 36 13.57 2.14 17.62
CA ARG A 36 12.69 2.12 16.45
C ARG A 36 13.32 2.85 15.28
N ARG A 37 13.04 2.39 14.07
CA ARG A 37 13.42 3.02 12.81
C ARG A 37 12.19 3.35 11.99
N LEU A 38 12.17 4.55 11.40
CA LEU A 38 11.19 4.99 10.43
C LEU A 38 11.86 5.33 9.11
N ILE A 39 11.29 4.84 8.01
CA ILE A 39 11.75 5.14 6.65
C ILE A 39 10.61 5.79 5.88
N LEU A 40 10.83 6.99 5.36
CA LEU A 40 9.81 7.77 4.63
C LEU A 40 10.24 7.98 3.17
N GLY A 41 9.48 7.46 2.22
CA GLY A 41 9.70 7.67 0.79
C GLY A 41 9.39 9.11 0.36
N LYS A 42 10.24 9.67 -0.51
CA LYS A 42 10.09 11.02 -1.11
C LYS A 42 9.66 10.96 -2.57
N CYS A 43 9.81 9.81 -3.21
CA CYS A 43 9.52 9.62 -4.62
C CYS A 43 8.17 8.93 -4.83
N SER A 44 7.58 9.21 -5.99
CA SER A 44 6.49 8.43 -6.55
C SER A 44 6.96 7.01 -6.88
N ARG A 45 6.08 6.02 -6.76
CA ARG A 45 6.35 4.68 -7.30
C ARG A 45 6.18 4.60 -8.82
N LEU A 46 5.61 5.63 -9.46
CA LEU A 46 5.40 5.69 -10.90
C LEU A 46 6.72 6.02 -11.62
N PRO A 47 7.16 5.19 -12.57
CA PRO A 47 8.48 5.31 -13.20
C PRO A 47 8.60 6.56 -14.08
N ASP A 48 7.50 7.04 -14.63
CA ASP A 48 7.48 8.22 -15.51
C ASP A 48 7.30 9.53 -14.75
N ASP A 49 7.21 9.46 -13.42
CA ASP A 49 7.15 10.61 -12.52
C ASP A 49 8.50 10.86 -11.80
N GLU A 50 9.52 10.11 -12.19
CA GLU A 50 10.89 10.20 -11.68
C GLU A 50 11.62 11.45 -12.20
N ASP A 51 12.56 11.96 -11.39
CA ASP A 51 13.47 13.04 -11.76
C ASP A 51 14.90 12.50 -11.75
N ILE A 52 15.23 11.77 -12.82
CA ILE A 52 16.51 11.07 -13.00
C ILE A 52 17.68 12.06 -12.86
N SER A 53 17.51 13.29 -13.34
CA SER A 53 18.54 14.34 -13.25
C SER A 53 18.91 14.71 -11.81
N ARG A 54 17.97 14.52 -10.88
CA ARG A 54 18.15 14.72 -9.44
C ARG A 54 18.39 13.43 -8.66
N GLY A 55 18.62 12.31 -9.36
CA GLY A 55 18.79 10.98 -8.75
C GLY A 55 17.53 10.50 -8.01
N ARG A 56 16.34 10.96 -8.43
CA ARG A 56 15.06 10.57 -7.86
C ARG A 56 14.46 9.42 -8.66
N PHE A 57 14.43 8.25 -8.04
CA PHE A 57 13.86 7.01 -8.55
C PHE A 57 12.72 6.55 -7.65
N GLY A 58 11.73 5.89 -8.23
CA GLY A 58 10.68 5.26 -7.47
C GLY A 58 11.21 4.12 -6.60
N ILE A 59 10.49 3.82 -5.53
CA ILE A 59 10.77 2.67 -4.67
C ILE A 59 9.49 1.85 -4.64
N ASP A 60 9.55 0.59 -5.06
CA ASP A 60 8.40 -0.31 -4.95
C ASP A 60 8.62 -1.32 -3.83
N PHE A 61 7.97 -1.15 -2.68
CA PHE A 61 8.18 -2.02 -1.54
C PHE A 61 7.53 -3.38 -1.77
N HIS A 62 8.16 -4.45 -1.27
CA HIS A 62 7.69 -5.84 -1.40
C HIS A 62 7.71 -6.37 -2.82
N ARG A 63 8.77 -6.08 -3.60
CA ARG A 63 8.91 -6.58 -4.97
C ARG A 63 10.32 -7.08 -5.27
N ALA A 64 10.41 -7.97 -6.25
CA ALA A 64 11.67 -8.48 -6.75
C ALA A 64 12.11 -7.46 -7.75
N LEU A 65 13.41 -7.21 -7.76
CA LEU A 65 14.01 -6.56 -8.91
C LEU A 65 13.80 -7.48 -10.12
N PRO A 66 12.97 -7.09 -11.11
CA PRO A 66 12.92 -7.85 -12.35
C PRO A 66 14.28 -7.76 -13.04
N PRO A 67 14.67 -8.74 -13.86
CA PRO A 67 15.89 -8.59 -14.65
C PRO A 67 15.77 -7.37 -15.57
N PHE A 68 16.92 -6.83 -16.00
CA PHE A 68 16.92 -5.74 -16.97
C PHE A 68 16.28 -6.19 -18.30
N THR A 69 16.81 -7.28 -18.85
CA THR A 69 16.32 -8.01 -20.03
C THR A 69 16.34 -9.51 -19.76
N GLY A 70 15.67 -10.30 -20.61
CA GLY A 70 15.65 -11.76 -20.50
C GLY A 70 14.50 -12.30 -19.64
N PRO A 71 14.50 -13.61 -19.35
CA PRO A 71 13.40 -14.29 -18.68
C PRO A 71 13.35 -13.93 -17.19
N SER A 72 12.20 -13.41 -16.78
CA SER A 72 11.78 -13.23 -15.38
C SER A 72 11.04 -14.46 -14.85
N GLY A 73 10.55 -15.33 -15.74
CA GLY A 73 9.65 -16.44 -15.40
C GLY A 73 8.18 -16.03 -15.32
N PHE A 74 7.85 -14.82 -15.75
CA PHE A 74 6.49 -14.28 -15.77
C PHE A 74 6.21 -13.57 -17.09
N THR A 75 5.09 -13.93 -17.72
CA THR A 75 4.56 -13.24 -18.91
C THR A 75 3.27 -12.52 -18.56
N CYS A 76 2.97 -11.46 -19.32
CA CYS A 76 1.71 -10.72 -19.22
C CYS A 76 1.19 -10.45 -20.63
N ASN A 77 -0.11 -10.67 -20.86
CA ASN A 77 -0.73 -10.35 -22.13
C ASN A 77 -1.24 -8.91 -22.12
N TRP A 78 -0.60 -8.05 -22.93
CA TRP A 78 -0.93 -6.61 -22.99
C TRP A 78 -1.99 -6.24 -24.03
N GLY A 79 -2.72 -7.24 -24.53
CA GLY A 79 -3.66 -7.10 -25.65
C GLY A 79 -3.01 -7.31 -27.03
N GLU A 80 -1.72 -7.67 -27.06
CA GLU A 80 -0.93 -7.91 -28.29
C GLU A 80 -0.20 -9.28 -28.24
N GLY A 81 -0.56 -10.12 -27.28
CA GLY A 81 0.14 -11.39 -27.00
C GLY A 81 0.91 -11.34 -25.68
N GLU A 82 1.46 -12.49 -25.30
CA GLU A 82 2.29 -12.61 -24.10
C GLU A 82 3.61 -11.86 -24.26
N VAL A 83 3.95 -11.04 -23.27
CA VAL A 83 5.24 -10.37 -23.20
C VAL A 83 5.93 -10.68 -21.88
N GLU A 84 7.22 -10.97 -21.96
CA GLU A 84 8.09 -11.19 -20.82
C GLU A 84 8.17 -9.94 -19.93
N VAL A 85 7.94 -10.12 -18.64
CA VAL A 85 7.94 -9.07 -17.63
C VAL A 85 9.38 -8.74 -17.22
N ASN A 86 10.03 -7.77 -17.87
CA ASN A 86 11.34 -7.25 -17.44
C ASN A 86 11.38 -5.73 -17.46
N ALA A 87 12.41 -5.14 -16.86
CA ALA A 87 12.53 -3.68 -16.71
C ALA A 87 12.50 -2.94 -18.06
N TYR A 88 13.16 -3.50 -19.08
CA TYR A 88 13.23 -2.90 -20.41
C TYR A 88 11.90 -2.97 -21.16
N ASN A 89 11.31 -4.16 -21.26
CA ASN A 89 10.02 -4.36 -21.92
C ASN A 89 8.92 -3.50 -21.28
N TYR A 90 9.00 -3.33 -19.96
CA TYR A 90 8.07 -2.44 -19.27
C TYR A 90 8.23 -0.99 -19.68
N ALA A 91 9.46 -0.47 -19.71
CA ALA A 91 9.74 0.90 -20.15
C ALA A 91 9.24 1.15 -21.58
N CYS A 92 9.40 0.17 -22.47
CA CYS A 92 8.90 0.22 -23.85
C CYS A 92 7.36 0.28 -23.94
N CYS A 93 6.64 -0.24 -22.95
CA CYS A 93 5.17 -0.34 -22.97
C CYS A 93 4.46 0.66 -22.07
N LEU A 94 5.17 1.56 -21.42
CA LEU A 94 4.59 2.71 -20.74
C LEU A 94 4.02 3.72 -21.75
N PRO A 95 2.89 4.39 -21.45
CA PRO A 95 2.08 4.28 -20.23
C PRO A 95 1.04 3.13 -20.28
N ARG A 96 0.91 2.42 -21.39
CA ARG A 96 -0.15 1.41 -21.60
C ARG A 96 -0.15 0.30 -20.55
N ALA A 97 1.04 -0.12 -20.14
CA ALA A 97 1.21 -1.18 -19.15
C ALA A 97 0.58 -0.86 -17.77
N LEU A 98 0.24 0.41 -17.48
CA LEU A 98 -0.46 0.81 -16.25
C LEU A 98 -1.92 0.32 -16.18
N ARG A 99 -2.51 -0.13 -17.28
CA ARG A 99 -3.83 -0.77 -17.27
C ARG A 99 -3.83 -2.10 -16.54
N PHE A 100 -2.66 -2.74 -16.40
CA PHE A 100 -2.54 -4.10 -15.91
C PHE A 100 -2.05 -4.13 -14.46
N ARG A 101 -2.91 -4.56 -13.52
CA ARG A 101 -2.63 -4.56 -12.08
C ARG A 101 -1.37 -5.37 -11.75
N GLU A 102 -1.21 -6.51 -12.42
CA GLU A 102 -0.07 -7.42 -12.31
C GLU A 102 1.26 -6.70 -12.60
N PHE A 103 1.22 -5.65 -13.42
CA PHE A 103 2.36 -4.82 -13.81
C PHE A 103 2.48 -3.52 -13.00
N THR A 104 1.35 -2.94 -12.55
CA THR A 104 1.35 -1.82 -11.58
C THR A 104 1.91 -2.17 -10.21
N ALA A 105 2.30 -3.43 -10.04
CA ALA A 105 3.00 -3.94 -8.89
C ALA A 105 4.52 -3.89 -9.05
N ASN A 106 5.11 -3.42 -10.16
CA ASN A 106 6.56 -3.28 -10.37
C ASN A 106 6.92 -1.89 -10.95
N LEU A 107 6.17 -0.86 -10.57
CA LEU A 107 6.15 0.43 -11.27
C LEU A 107 7.53 1.09 -11.27
N ALA A 108 8.26 1.02 -10.17
CA ALA A 108 9.54 1.70 -10.01
C ALA A 108 10.69 1.17 -10.89
N PHE A 109 10.56 -0.02 -11.50
CA PHE A 109 11.69 -0.69 -12.15
C PHE A 109 11.74 -0.58 -13.67
N ALA A 110 10.79 0.12 -14.31
CA ALA A 110 10.88 0.38 -15.74
C ALA A 110 12.21 1.09 -16.04
N ALA A 111 13.05 0.55 -16.92
CA ALA A 111 14.32 1.17 -17.26
C ALA A 111 14.58 1.11 -18.76
N ARG A 112 14.98 2.22 -19.37
CA ARG A 112 15.19 2.30 -20.83
C ARG A 112 16.55 1.77 -21.26
N ASN A 113 17.51 1.72 -20.34
CA ASN A 113 18.88 1.28 -20.58
C ASN A 113 19.49 0.63 -19.31
N PRO A 114 20.62 -0.09 -19.46
CA PRO A 114 21.29 -0.73 -18.33
C PRO A 114 21.70 0.25 -17.23
N GLU A 115 22.12 1.47 -17.59
CA GLU A 115 22.62 2.48 -16.65
C GLU A 115 21.51 2.95 -15.69
N GLU A 116 20.33 3.26 -16.25
CA GLU A 116 19.12 3.60 -15.49
C GLU A 116 18.72 2.44 -14.57
N TYR A 117 18.72 1.21 -15.10
CA TYR A 117 18.41 0.02 -14.31
C TYR A 117 19.37 -0.14 -13.12
N GLN A 118 20.68 0.03 -13.31
CA GLN A 118 21.65 -0.06 -12.21
C GLN A 118 21.49 1.08 -11.19
N ALA A 119 21.11 2.29 -11.62
CA ALA A 119 20.83 3.39 -10.70
C ALA A 119 19.59 3.11 -9.83
N LYS A 120 18.52 2.60 -10.43
CA LYS A 120 17.29 2.18 -9.74
C LYS A 120 17.57 1.04 -8.76
N ARG A 121 18.28 0.01 -9.22
CA ARG A 121 18.71 -1.12 -8.39
C ARG A 121 19.49 -0.66 -7.16
N ARG A 122 20.49 0.21 -7.32
CA ARG A 122 21.29 0.74 -6.19
C ARG A 122 20.43 1.51 -5.19
N THR A 123 19.48 2.30 -5.66
CA THR A 123 18.53 3.01 -4.79
C THR A 123 17.69 2.03 -3.96
N TYR A 124 17.27 0.94 -4.60
CA TYR A 124 16.47 -0.10 -3.97
C TYR A 124 17.26 -0.92 -2.96
N ASP A 125 18.48 -1.32 -3.30
CA ASP A 125 19.40 -2.03 -2.41
C ASP A 125 19.69 -1.16 -1.17
N HIS A 126 19.98 0.13 -1.34
CA HIS A 126 20.19 1.06 -0.23
C HIS A 126 18.94 1.24 0.64
N PHE A 127 17.73 1.31 0.06
CA PHE A 127 16.49 1.35 0.83
C PHE A 127 16.30 0.08 1.67
N TYR A 128 16.59 -1.10 1.10
CA TYR A 128 16.48 -2.37 1.82
C TYR A 128 17.54 -2.61 2.87
N GLU A 129 18.73 -2.03 2.73
CA GLU A 129 19.73 -2.03 3.79
C GLU A 129 19.17 -1.40 5.07
N HIS A 130 18.46 -0.28 4.97
CA HIS A 130 17.85 0.36 6.14
C HIS A 130 16.69 -0.45 6.76
N LEU A 131 15.97 -1.21 5.93
CA LEU A 131 14.86 -2.06 6.36
C LEU A 131 15.32 -3.31 7.10
N TYR A 132 16.30 -4.02 6.54
CA TYR A 132 16.70 -5.34 6.99
C TYR A 132 17.86 -5.30 7.99
N ASN A 133 18.78 -4.36 7.81
CA ASN A 133 19.97 -4.29 8.65
C ASN A 133 19.74 -3.39 9.88
N GLY A 134 20.48 -3.67 10.94
CA GLY A 134 20.46 -2.90 12.19
C GLY A 134 19.77 -3.61 13.35
N ALA A 135 19.99 -3.10 14.56
CA ALA A 135 19.51 -3.70 15.81
C ALA A 135 18.12 -3.20 16.25
N PHE A 136 17.36 -2.56 15.36
CA PHE A 136 16.05 -1.97 15.69
C PHE A 136 14.99 -3.06 15.90
N GLN A 137 14.31 -3.00 17.04
CA GLN A 137 13.22 -3.90 17.42
C GLN A 137 11.96 -3.60 16.63
N VAL A 138 11.75 -2.35 16.20
CA VAL A 138 10.64 -1.98 15.33
C VAL A 138 11.17 -1.21 14.13
N VAL A 139 10.78 -1.64 12.92
CA VAL A 139 11.01 -0.90 11.69
C VAL A 139 9.65 -0.54 11.09
N ILE A 140 9.40 0.73 10.85
CA ILE A 140 8.19 1.24 10.19
C ILE A 140 8.62 1.84 8.85
N ALA A 141 8.04 1.36 7.76
CA ALA A 141 8.35 1.84 6.42
C ALA A 141 7.11 2.44 5.77
N VAL A 142 7.26 3.64 5.21
CA VAL A 142 6.22 4.38 4.50
C VAL A 142 6.71 4.68 3.08
N PRO A 143 6.75 3.65 2.21
CA PRO A 143 7.56 3.66 1.00
C PRO A 143 7.02 4.58 -0.11
N HIS A 144 5.70 4.79 -0.20
CA HIS A 144 5.09 5.53 -1.31
C HIS A 144 4.47 6.85 -0.86
N SER A 145 5.02 7.47 0.19
CA SER A 145 4.52 8.75 0.71
C SER A 145 4.97 9.98 -0.10
N GLY A 146 5.81 9.81 -1.13
CA GLY A 146 6.27 10.88 -2.01
C GLY A 146 5.18 11.46 -2.91
N GLN A 147 5.42 12.67 -3.44
CA GLN A 147 4.47 13.33 -4.33
C GLN A 147 4.43 12.65 -5.69
N VAL A 148 3.22 12.51 -6.25
CA VAL A 148 3.00 12.18 -7.66
C VAL A 148 2.71 13.47 -8.44
N TYR A 149 3.46 13.74 -9.51
CA TYR A 149 3.25 14.88 -10.42
C TYR A 149 2.59 14.49 -11.75
N ARG A 150 2.51 13.19 -12.05
CA ARG A 150 1.83 12.63 -13.21
C ARG A 150 0.42 13.20 -13.35
N LYS A 151 0.10 13.70 -14.55
CA LYS A 151 -1.26 14.15 -14.90
C LYS A 151 -2.17 12.95 -15.17
N PRO A 152 -3.48 13.04 -14.84
CA PRO A 152 -4.46 12.04 -15.23
C PRO A 152 -4.48 11.78 -16.74
N ASP A 153 -4.64 10.51 -17.13
CA ASP A 153 -4.84 10.12 -18.53
C ASP A 153 -5.74 8.88 -18.67
N ILE A 154 -5.85 8.34 -19.89
CA ILE A 154 -6.72 7.20 -20.20
C ILE A 154 -6.25 5.85 -19.62
N TYR A 155 -4.97 5.73 -19.28
CA TYR A 155 -4.35 4.54 -18.71
C TYR A 155 -4.30 4.64 -17.18
N HIS A 156 -4.19 5.85 -16.65
CA HIS A 156 -4.08 6.13 -15.24
C HIS A 156 -4.84 7.42 -14.86
N PRO A 157 -6.18 7.35 -14.71
CA PRO A 157 -7.02 8.53 -14.51
C PRO A 157 -6.93 9.14 -13.11
N PHE A 158 -6.38 8.43 -12.12
CA PHE A 158 -6.33 8.86 -10.73
C PHE A 158 -4.92 8.75 -10.13
N PRO A 159 -3.90 9.44 -10.69
CA PRO A 159 -2.49 9.30 -10.27
C PRO A 159 -2.22 9.62 -8.80
N LEU A 160 -2.95 10.57 -8.22
CA LEU A 160 -2.84 10.85 -6.78
C LEU A 160 -3.33 9.69 -5.90
N SER A 161 -4.06 8.72 -6.48
CA SER A 161 -4.44 7.48 -5.78
C SER A 161 -3.27 6.52 -5.58
N GLU A 162 -2.10 6.81 -6.14
CA GLU A 162 -0.88 5.98 -6.01
C GLU A 162 0.04 6.46 -4.88
N ILE A 163 -0.30 7.56 -4.21
CA ILE A 163 0.40 8.07 -3.04
C ILE A 163 -0.14 7.38 -1.80
N ASP A 164 0.76 6.93 -0.91
CA ASP A 164 0.47 6.62 0.49
C ASP A 164 0.23 7.94 1.25
N ALA A 165 -0.88 8.61 0.94
CA ALA A 165 -1.16 9.95 1.41
C ALA A 165 -1.41 9.97 2.92
N TRP A 166 -0.77 10.92 3.61
CA TRP A 166 -0.86 11.14 5.06
C TRP A 166 -0.37 9.97 5.93
N THR A 167 0.28 8.94 5.38
CA THR A 167 0.85 7.86 6.19
C THR A 167 2.19 8.23 6.81
N ALA A 168 2.93 9.17 6.22
CA ALA A 168 4.16 9.69 6.80
C ALA A 168 3.93 10.23 8.21
N ARG A 169 2.89 11.06 8.42
CA ARG A 169 2.54 11.57 9.76
C ARG A 169 2.12 10.47 10.73
N VAL A 170 1.50 9.39 10.24
CA VAL A 170 1.11 8.24 11.07
C VAL A 170 2.37 7.51 11.51
N GLY A 171 3.27 7.18 10.57
CA GLY A 171 4.56 6.54 10.88
C GLY A 171 5.39 7.33 11.89
N VAL A 172 5.43 8.66 11.76
CA VAL A 172 6.14 9.53 12.72
C VAL A 172 5.49 9.51 14.11
N ARG A 173 4.16 9.48 14.19
CA ARG A 173 3.47 9.36 15.48
C ARG A 173 3.70 7.99 16.12
N SER A 174 3.76 6.93 15.31
CA SER A 174 4.02 5.56 15.78
C SER A 174 5.46 5.33 16.26
N LEU A 175 6.41 6.24 15.98
CA LEU A 175 7.75 6.18 16.59
C LEU A 175 7.74 6.43 18.10
N ASN A 176 6.73 7.15 18.62
CA ASN A 176 6.78 7.77 19.94
C ASN A 176 6.13 6.94 21.06
N SER A 177 5.70 5.70 20.78
CA SER A 177 4.78 4.98 21.68
C SER A 177 5.24 3.57 22.02
N GLY A 178 5.12 3.22 23.31
CA GLY A 178 5.15 1.84 23.80
C GLY A 178 6.49 1.36 24.33
N GLU A 179 6.46 0.19 24.93
CA GLU A 179 7.66 -0.62 25.18
C GLU A 179 8.21 -1.18 23.85
N LEU A 180 9.48 -1.59 23.86
CA LEU A 180 10.06 -2.29 22.72
C LEU A 180 9.64 -3.76 22.74
N PRO A 181 9.25 -4.33 21.59
CA PRO A 181 8.95 -5.76 21.52
C PRO A 181 10.22 -6.57 21.79
N ALA A 182 10.04 -7.80 22.28
CA ALA A 182 11.16 -8.71 22.55
C ALA A 182 11.82 -9.20 21.25
N ARG A 183 11.06 -9.22 20.15
CA ARG A 183 11.49 -9.67 18.83
C ARG A 183 11.35 -8.54 17.81
N ARG A 184 12.16 -8.58 16.73
CA ARG A 184 12.11 -7.57 15.67
C ARG A 184 10.81 -7.66 14.87
N ILE A 185 10.11 -6.53 14.73
CA ILE A 185 8.84 -6.38 13.99
C ILE A 185 9.01 -5.35 12.87
N LEU A 186 8.57 -5.70 11.66
CA LEU A 186 8.50 -4.80 10.50
C LEU A 186 7.04 -4.44 10.19
N ILE A 187 6.74 -3.14 10.15
CA ILE A 187 5.45 -2.60 9.71
C ILE A 187 5.65 -1.88 8.38
N SER A 188 4.93 -2.34 7.36
CA SER A 188 4.80 -1.63 6.09
C SER A 188 3.51 -0.82 6.08
N LEU A 189 3.61 0.50 6.20
CA LEU A 189 2.44 1.38 6.27
C LEU A 189 2.15 2.02 4.90
N HIS A 190 0.99 1.69 4.36
CA HIS A 190 0.46 2.19 3.10
C HIS A 190 -0.86 2.94 3.29
N SER A 191 -1.29 3.65 2.25
CA SER A 191 -2.62 4.22 2.21
C SER A 191 -3.42 3.72 1.02
N THR A 192 -4.68 3.42 1.26
CA THR A 192 -5.64 3.07 0.21
C THR A 192 -7.00 3.68 0.52
N ASP A 193 -7.93 3.60 -0.41
CA ASP A 193 -9.35 3.92 -0.17
C ASP A 193 -10.21 2.78 -0.73
N TYR A 194 -9.97 1.57 -0.23
CA TYR A 194 -10.82 0.42 -0.53
C TYR A 194 -12.16 0.59 0.18
N PHE A 195 -13.23 0.55 -0.59
CA PHE A 195 -14.57 0.56 -0.02
C PHE A 195 -14.75 -0.62 0.95
N GLY A 196 -15.32 -0.36 2.13
CA GLY A 196 -15.55 -1.39 3.15
C GLY A 196 -14.37 -1.68 4.07
N SER A 197 -13.27 -0.91 4.01
CA SER A 197 -12.17 -1.03 4.97
C SER A 197 -11.64 0.35 5.39
N LEU A 198 -11.39 0.53 6.68
CA LEU A 198 -10.65 1.68 7.23
C LEU A 198 -9.18 1.33 7.46
N LEU A 199 -8.92 0.06 7.81
CA LEU A 199 -7.61 -0.50 8.09
C LEU A 199 -7.59 -1.94 7.55
N ASP A 200 -6.63 -2.26 6.70
CA ASP A 200 -6.51 -3.59 6.11
C ASP A 200 -5.11 -4.18 6.33
N ILE A 201 -5.03 -5.36 6.94
CA ILE A 201 -3.78 -5.92 7.46
C ILE A 201 -3.36 -7.16 6.68
N GLY A 202 -2.20 -7.08 6.05
CA GLY A 202 -1.59 -8.16 5.28
C GLY A 202 -0.42 -8.83 6.03
N ASP A 203 -0.20 -10.12 5.74
CA ASP A 203 0.96 -10.88 6.22
C ASP A 203 2.11 -10.88 5.20
N PHE A 204 3.36 -11.14 5.57
CA PHE A 204 4.46 -11.43 4.60
C PHE A 204 4.83 -12.91 4.50
N GLY A 205 3.87 -13.82 4.73
CA GLY A 205 4.11 -15.26 4.66
C GLY A 205 5.02 -15.84 5.74
N LEU A 206 5.29 -15.11 6.83
CA LEU A 206 6.00 -15.64 8.00
C LEU A 206 5.08 -16.53 8.85
N PRO A 207 5.56 -17.66 9.40
CA PRO A 207 4.74 -18.56 10.23
C PRO A 207 4.06 -17.88 11.42
N GLN A 208 4.74 -16.92 12.04
CA GLN A 208 4.27 -16.13 13.18
C GLN A 208 3.00 -15.34 12.84
N ASN A 209 2.78 -15.03 11.56
CA ASN A 209 1.61 -14.29 11.10
C ASN A 209 0.33 -15.15 11.03
N ARG A 210 0.40 -16.47 11.31
CA ARG A 210 -0.81 -17.31 11.41
C ARG A 210 -1.77 -16.84 12.51
N GLY A 211 -1.27 -16.12 13.52
CA GLY A 211 -2.08 -15.50 14.58
C GLY A 211 -2.81 -14.22 14.20
N LEU A 212 -2.59 -13.67 12.99
CA LEU A 212 -3.18 -12.39 12.59
C LEU A 212 -4.71 -12.33 12.71
N PRO A 213 -5.50 -13.35 12.34
CA PRO A 213 -6.95 -13.30 12.54
C PRO A 213 -7.34 -13.05 14.00
N ALA A 214 -6.66 -13.70 14.95
CA ALA A 214 -6.91 -13.50 16.38
C ALA A 214 -6.47 -12.12 16.86
N VAL A 215 -5.31 -11.63 16.39
CA VAL A 215 -4.84 -10.27 16.66
C VAL A 215 -5.84 -9.23 16.15
N LEU A 216 -6.36 -9.40 14.93
CA LEU A 216 -7.34 -8.47 14.37
C LEU A 216 -8.65 -8.48 15.12
N GLU A 217 -9.11 -9.64 15.59
CA GLU A 217 -10.32 -9.71 16.41
C GLU A 217 -10.17 -8.95 17.73
N GLN A 218 -8.99 -9.02 18.36
CA GLN A 218 -8.69 -8.21 19.54
C GLN A 218 -8.73 -6.70 19.21
N LEU A 219 -8.10 -6.30 18.10
CA LEU A 219 -8.09 -4.90 17.67
C LEU A 219 -9.49 -4.39 17.31
N ARG A 220 -10.32 -5.20 16.64
CA ARG A 220 -11.72 -4.87 16.33
C ARG A 220 -12.52 -4.57 17.59
N ARG A 221 -12.44 -5.43 18.60
CA ARG A 221 -13.13 -5.22 19.88
C ARG A 221 -12.63 -3.96 20.58
N ARG A 222 -11.31 -3.75 20.57
CA ARG A 222 -10.69 -2.57 21.21
C ARG A 222 -11.14 -1.26 20.57
N PHE A 223 -11.16 -1.19 19.24
CA PHE A 223 -11.42 0.04 18.49
C PHE A 223 -12.88 0.15 18.00
N ALA A 224 -13.78 -0.73 18.44
CA ALA A 224 -15.17 -0.75 17.97
C ALA A 224 -15.88 0.60 18.17
N GLY A 225 -15.76 1.18 19.37
CA GLY A 225 -16.37 2.48 19.69
C GLY A 225 -15.79 3.63 18.88
N ASP A 226 -14.46 3.66 18.71
CA ASP A 226 -13.79 4.67 17.90
C ASP A 226 -14.24 4.58 16.43
N ILE A 227 -14.31 3.38 15.87
CA ILE A 227 -14.74 3.17 14.48
C ILE A 227 -16.20 3.55 14.29
N GLU A 228 -17.09 3.17 15.20
CA GLU A 228 -18.52 3.50 15.11
C GLU A 228 -18.74 5.01 15.06
N ALA A 229 -17.99 5.76 15.88
CA ALA A 229 -18.02 7.23 15.89
C ALA A 229 -17.60 7.86 14.56
N LEU A 230 -16.75 7.18 13.77
CA LEU A 230 -16.26 7.67 12.48
C LEU A 230 -17.19 7.36 11.30
N LEU A 231 -18.09 6.39 11.43
CA LEU A 231 -18.89 5.89 10.29
C LEU A 231 -19.63 6.98 9.50
N PRO A 232 -20.31 7.97 10.13
CA PRO A 232 -21.04 8.97 9.36
C PRO A 232 -20.12 9.82 8.49
N ALA A 233 -18.94 10.19 9.01
CA ALA A 233 -17.95 10.98 8.28
C ALA A 233 -17.24 10.14 7.20
N TYR A 234 -16.88 8.89 7.53
CA TYR A 234 -16.27 7.99 6.57
C TYR A 234 -17.21 7.69 5.39
N ARG A 235 -18.49 7.43 5.66
CA ARG A 235 -19.52 7.26 4.62
C ARG A 235 -19.59 8.45 3.65
N ARG A 236 -19.61 9.68 4.18
CA ARG A 236 -19.63 10.90 3.36
C ARG A 236 -18.37 11.07 2.50
N TYR A 237 -17.26 10.47 2.92
CA TYR A 237 -16.01 10.46 2.16
C TYR A 237 -15.98 9.36 1.10
N ILE A 238 -16.16 8.09 1.52
CA ILE A 238 -15.85 6.94 0.69
C ILE A 238 -16.91 6.69 -0.39
N VAL A 239 -18.20 6.95 -0.12
CA VAL A 239 -19.26 6.72 -1.10
C VAL A 239 -19.07 7.59 -2.35
N PRO A 240 -18.93 8.94 -2.25
CA PRO A 240 -18.65 9.76 -3.42
C PRO A 240 -17.34 9.40 -4.12
N TYR A 241 -16.29 9.09 -3.35
CA TYR A 241 -15.00 8.69 -3.89
C TYR A 241 -15.11 7.42 -4.76
N THR A 242 -15.73 6.36 -4.24
CA THR A 242 -15.91 5.10 -4.96
C THR A 242 -16.87 5.25 -6.14
N SER A 243 -17.97 6.01 -5.98
CA SER A 243 -18.92 6.27 -7.07
C SER A 243 -18.28 6.97 -8.26
N ALA A 244 -17.46 8.00 -8.03
CA ALA A 244 -16.78 8.72 -9.11
C ALA A 244 -15.87 7.81 -9.96
N ARG A 245 -15.23 6.82 -9.34
CA ARG A 245 -14.38 5.84 -10.03
C ARG A 245 -15.20 4.85 -10.86
N VAL A 246 -16.29 4.33 -10.30
CA VAL A 246 -17.24 3.46 -11.00
C VAL A 246 -17.87 4.17 -12.20
N GLU A 247 -18.34 5.40 -12.02
CA GLU A 247 -18.89 6.22 -13.12
C GLU A 247 -17.86 6.45 -14.23
N TRP A 248 -16.60 6.68 -13.85
CA TRP A 248 -15.51 6.80 -14.82
C TRP A 248 -15.30 5.49 -15.59
N PHE A 249 -15.29 4.32 -14.92
CA PHE A 249 -15.15 3.02 -15.60
C PHE A 249 -16.29 2.78 -16.59
N GLU A 250 -17.54 3.03 -16.20
CA GLU A 250 -18.70 2.85 -17.08
C GLU A 250 -18.63 3.80 -18.28
N LYS A 251 -18.37 5.10 -18.05
CA LYS A 251 -18.27 6.10 -19.11
C LYS A 251 -17.11 5.83 -20.06
N LYS A 252 -15.96 5.39 -19.54
CA LYS A 252 -14.73 5.24 -20.34
C LYS A 252 -14.64 3.90 -21.05
N PHE A 253 -15.01 2.82 -20.38
CA PHE A 253 -14.87 1.46 -20.90
C PHE A 253 -16.20 0.87 -21.39
N GLY A 254 -17.32 1.55 -21.15
CA GLY A 254 -18.65 1.09 -21.59
C GLY A 254 -19.15 -0.13 -20.82
N THR A 255 -18.47 -0.54 -19.74
CA THR A 255 -18.80 -1.76 -19.01
C THR A 255 -18.36 -1.69 -17.55
N LEU A 256 -19.18 -2.31 -16.71
CA LEU A 256 -18.92 -2.62 -15.30
C LEU A 256 -18.98 -4.12 -15.06
N ASP A 257 -18.81 -4.93 -16.11
CA ASP A 257 -18.59 -6.36 -15.93
C ASP A 257 -17.10 -6.61 -15.66
N PRO A 258 -16.71 -7.21 -14.51
CA PRO A 258 -15.31 -7.46 -14.22
C PRO A 258 -14.61 -8.38 -15.23
N GLY A 259 -15.33 -9.30 -15.88
CA GLY A 259 -14.78 -10.19 -16.90
C GLY A 259 -14.39 -9.44 -18.17
N HIS A 260 -15.26 -8.54 -18.64
CA HIS A 260 -14.97 -7.66 -19.76
C HIS A 260 -13.90 -6.62 -19.41
N LEU A 261 -13.96 -6.02 -18.23
CA LEU A 261 -12.93 -5.11 -17.75
C LEU A 261 -11.55 -5.77 -17.73
N ALA A 262 -11.43 -7.06 -17.36
CA ALA A 262 -10.13 -7.74 -17.32
C ALA A 262 -9.42 -7.78 -18.68
N LYS A 263 -10.16 -7.70 -19.79
CA LYS A 263 -9.61 -7.62 -21.16
C LYS A 263 -9.11 -6.22 -21.53
N ILE A 264 -9.52 -5.19 -20.78
CA ILE A 264 -9.22 -3.77 -21.05
C ILE A 264 -8.23 -3.21 -20.01
N SER A 265 -8.53 -3.43 -18.73
CA SER A 265 -7.73 -3.05 -17.57
C SER A 265 -7.99 -4.01 -16.41
N THR A 266 -7.00 -4.84 -16.09
CA THR A 266 -7.08 -5.73 -14.92
C THR A 266 -7.06 -4.93 -13.61
N ALA A 267 -6.54 -3.70 -13.60
CA ALA A 267 -6.64 -2.79 -12.45
C ALA A 267 -8.08 -2.35 -12.16
N ALA A 268 -8.83 -1.91 -13.18
CA ALA A 268 -10.25 -1.56 -13.01
C ALA A 268 -11.11 -2.79 -12.68
N SER A 269 -10.84 -3.93 -13.33
CA SER A 269 -11.50 -5.21 -13.04
C SER A 269 -11.32 -5.60 -11.56
N PHE A 270 -10.10 -5.49 -11.06
CA PHE A 270 -9.77 -5.78 -9.68
C PHE A 270 -10.55 -4.90 -8.71
N GLU A 271 -10.51 -3.58 -8.89
CA GLU A 271 -11.20 -2.64 -8.01
C GLU A 271 -12.71 -2.93 -7.96
N LEU A 272 -13.31 -3.23 -9.12
CA LEU A 272 -14.73 -3.53 -9.19
C LEU A 272 -15.09 -4.87 -8.54
N ARG A 273 -14.23 -5.90 -8.66
CA ARG A 273 -14.41 -7.17 -7.93
C ARG A 273 -14.37 -6.94 -6.43
N SER A 274 -13.44 -6.13 -5.94
CA SER A 274 -13.34 -5.81 -4.51
C SER A 274 -14.60 -5.12 -3.99
N ILE A 275 -15.12 -4.13 -4.73
CA ILE A 275 -16.37 -3.45 -4.36
C ILE A 275 -17.54 -4.44 -4.32
N ARG A 276 -17.69 -5.26 -5.37
CA ARG A 276 -18.77 -6.27 -5.43
C ARG A 276 -18.69 -7.26 -4.28
N GLN A 277 -17.50 -7.80 -4.01
CA GLN A 277 -17.30 -8.74 -2.91
C GLN A 277 -17.71 -8.15 -1.55
N VAL A 278 -17.38 -6.89 -1.29
CA VAL A 278 -17.79 -6.20 -0.05
C VAL A 278 -19.31 -6.04 0.03
N LEU A 279 -19.97 -5.69 -1.07
CA LEU A 279 -21.43 -5.55 -1.12
C LEU A 279 -22.15 -6.89 -1.00
N ASP A 280 -21.64 -7.93 -1.64
CA ASP A 280 -22.16 -9.30 -1.60
C ASP A 280 -22.04 -9.87 -0.18
N ASN A 281 -20.88 -9.70 0.47
CA ASN A 281 -20.68 -10.08 1.88
C ASN A 281 -21.60 -9.30 2.84
N GLY A 282 -21.96 -8.07 2.48
CA GLY A 282 -22.98 -7.29 3.18
C GLY A 282 -24.40 -7.79 2.97
N GLY A 283 -24.65 -8.68 2.01
CA GLY A 283 -25.99 -9.20 1.70
C GLY A 283 -26.81 -8.33 0.76
N PHE A 284 -26.17 -7.45 -0.02
CA PHE A 284 -26.89 -6.63 -1.00
C PHE A 284 -27.39 -7.48 -2.18
N GLN A 285 -28.70 -7.45 -2.45
CA GLN A 285 -29.34 -8.25 -3.52
C GLN A 285 -29.73 -7.45 -4.77
N GLY A 286 -29.16 -6.25 -4.97
CA GLY A 286 -29.47 -5.42 -6.13
C GLY A 286 -28.59 -5.72 -7.36
N ASN A 287 -29.00 -5.17 -8.51
CA ASN A 287 -28.20 -5.24 -9.73
C ASN A 287 -26.90 -4.43 -9.56
N LEU A 288 -25.74 -5.09 -9.64
CA LEU A 288 -24.39 -4.50 -9.56
C LEU A 288 -23.71 -4.34 -10.93
N GLY A 289 -24.48 -4.39 -12.03
CA GLY A 289 -23.99 -4.26 -13.41
C GLY A 289 -24.03 -2.84 -13.97
N THR A 290 -24.58 -1.87 -13.22
CA THR A 290 -24.69 -0.46 -13.64
C THR A 290 -24.17 0.46 -12.55
N ALA A 291 -23.72 1.68 -12.90
CA ALA A 291 -23.23 2.64 -11.90
C ALA A 291 -24.32 3.01 -10.87
N ALA A 292 -25.57 3.18 -11.32
CA ALA A 292 -26.70 3.44 -10.43
C ALA A 292 -26.96 2.29 -9.46
N GLY A 293 -26.81 1.05 -9.94
CA GLY A 293 -26.94 -0.16 -9.13
C GLY A 293 -25.87 -0.27 -8.05
N LEU A 294 -24.61 -0.09 -8.44
CA LEU A 294 -23.47 -0.04 -7.51
C LEU A 294 -23.64 1.09 -6.49
N ARG A 295 -24.03 2.29 -6.92
CA ARG A 295 -24.26 3.43 -6.02
C ARG A 295 -25.30 3.11 -4.94
N ARG A 296 -26.43 2.50 -5.29
CA ARG A 296 -27.42 2.02 -4.30
C ARG A 296 -26.80 0.99 -3.35
N GLY A 297 -25.97 0.09 -3.87
CA GLY A 297 -25.18 -0.85 -3.07
C GLY A 297 -24.33 -0.12 -2.02
N LEU A 298 -23.46 0.80 -2.47
CA LEU A 298 -22.58 1.62 -1.63
C LEU A 298 -23.35 2.42 -0.56
N GLU A 299 -24.51 2.98 -0.91
CA GLU A 299 -25.36 3.75 0.01
C GLU A 299 -26.09 2.84 1.01
N SER A 300 -26.39 1.60 0.62
CA SER A 300 -27.10 0.62 1.46
C SER A 300 -26.20 -0.14 2.42
N PHE A 301 -24.90 -0.28 2.11
CA PHE A 301 -23.89 -0.98 2.94
C PHE A 301 -23.93 -0.59 4.42
N TRP A 302 -24.21 0.67 4.70
CA TRP A 302 -24.28 1.24 6.05
C TRP A 302 -25.53 0.87 6.85
N ARG A 303 -26.39 0.00 6.32
CA ARG A 303 -27.54 -0.56 7.03
C ARG A 303 -27.24 -1.94 7.60
N TYR A 304 -26.15 -2.58 7.19
CA TYR A 304 -25.81 -3.92 7.66
C TYR A 304 -25.17 -3.88 9.05
N PRO A 305 -25.61 -4.72 10.00
CA PRO A 305 -25.17 -4.67 11.40
C PRO A 305 -23.72 -5.12 11.61
N SER A 306 -23.18 -6.01 10.76
CA SER A 306 -21.77 -6.44 10.82
C SER A 306 -20.94 -5.71 9.78
N ARG A 307 -20.21 -4.68 10.21
CA ARG A 307 -19.24 -3.94 9.38
C ARG A 307 -17.86 -4.01 10.01
N ASP A 308 -17.10 -5.02 9.66
CA ASP A 308 -15.69 -5.10 10.05
C ASP A 308 -14.87 -4.16 9.17
N LEU A 309 -14.59 -2.94 9.66
CA LEU A 309 -13.73 -1.97 8.96
C LEU A 309 -12.23 -2.11 9.29
N ILE A 310 -11.89 -3.01 10.21
CA ILE A 310 -10.52 -3.53 10.37
C ILE A 310 -10.51 -4.92 9.74
N THR A 311 -9.86 -5.09 8.60
CA THR A 311 -9.94 -6.30 7.78
C THR A 311 -8.59 -7.00 7.65
N LEU A 312 -8.62 -8.31 7.35
CA LEU A 312 -7.46 -9.00 6.81
C LEU A 312 -7.39 -8.74 5.32
N ASN A 313 -6.19 -8.46 4.83
CA ASN A 313 -5.95 -8.18 3.43
C ASN A 313 -6.05 -9.48 2.63
N GLY A 314 -7.27 -9.81 2.22
CA GLY A 314 -7.58 -10.97 1.38
C GLY A 314 -7.19 -10.76 -0.09
N ILE A 315 -6.96 -9.51 -0.51
CA ILE A 315 -6.84 -9.16 -1.91
C ILE A 315 -5.36 -9.07 -2.35
N PHE A 316 -4.51 -8.52 -1.47
CA PHE A 316 -3.06 -8.55 -1.52
C PHE A 316 -2.51 -9.26 -0.28
N SER A 317 -2.77 -10.57 -0.14
CA SER A 317 -2.05 -11.30 0.90
C SER A 317 -0.56 -11.19 0.61
N GLY A 318 0.20 -10.55 1.50
CA GLY A 318 1.63 -10.45 1.31
C GLY A 318 2.31 -11.83 1.40
N ARG A 319 1.60 -12.92 1.74
CA ARG A 319 1.99 -14.31 1.42
C ARG A 319 2.17 -14.56 -0.07
N LYS A 320 1.23 -14.10 -0.91
CA LYS A 320 1.33 -14.21 -2.37
C LYS A 320 2.54 -13.43 -2.86
N THR A 321 2.70 -12.21 -2.37
CA THR A 321 3.87 -11.37 -2.66
C THR A 321 5.16 -11.99 -2.13
N ALA A 322 5.21 -12.50 -0.90
CA ALA A 322 6.43 -13.01 -0.28
C ALA A 322 6.95 -14.28 -0.94
N ARG A 323 6.04 -15.16 -1.40
CA ARG A 323 6.39 -16.35 -2.18
C ARG A 323 7.11 -15.98 -3.47
N LEU A 324 6.65 -14.94 -4.17
CA LEU A 324 7.25 -14.50 -5.44
C LEU A 324 8.68 -13.98 -5.28
N LEU A 325 9.05 -13.56 -4.06
CA LEU A 325 10.23 -12.73 -3.81
C LEU A 325 11.25 -13.35 -2.89
N ASN A 326 10.94 -14.57 -2.43
CA ASN A 326 11.61 -15.19 -1.31
C ASN A 326 11.72 -14.26 -0.08
N LEU A 327 10.76 -13.33 0.07
CA LEU A 327 10.80 -12.25 1.05
C LEU A 327 10.79 -12.82 2.47
N ALA A 328 10.03 -13.90 2.70
CA ALA A 328 10.03 -14.59 3.99
C ALA A 328 11.44 -15.08 4.39
N THR A 329 12.25 -15.54 3.43
CA THR A 329 13.64 -15.94 3.68
C THR A 329 14.52 -14.75 3.99
N LYS A 330 14.41 -13.65 3.22
CA LYS A 330 15.15 -12.41 3.48
C LYS A 330 14.82 -11.83 4.86
N LEU A 331 13.54 -11.79 5.21
CA LEU A 331 13.07 -11.34 6.53
C LEU A 331 13.66 -12.20 7.66
N ARG A 332 13.67 -13.53 7.51
CA ARG A 332 14.29 -14.43 8.50
C ARG A 332 15.81 -14.24 8.61
N GLN A 333 16.51 -14.11 7.48
CA GLN A 333 17.95 -13.85 7.45
C GLN A 333 18.31 -12.53 8.13
N ALA A 334 17.44 -11.53 7.98
CA ALA A 334 17.53 -10.25 8.69
C ALA A 334 17.12 -10.34 10.17
N GLY A 335 16.70 -11.50 10.68
CA GLY A 335 16.20 -11.64 12.05
C GLY A 335 14.87 -10.92 12.32
N ILE A 336 14.11 -10.58 11.28
CA ILE A 336 12.75 -10.05 11.40
C ILE A 336 11.81 -11.23 11.70
N HIS A 337 11.23 -11.22 12.89
CA HIS A 337 10.39 -12.32 13.38
C HIS A 337 8.95 -12.18 12.92
N THR A 338 8.47 -10.94 12.87
CA THR A 338 7.11 -10.60 12.47
C THR A 338 7.16 -9.47 11.46
N ALA A 339 6.38 -9.58 10.40
CA ALA A 339 6.26 -8.53 9.42
C ALA A 339 4.81 -8.46 8.91
N VAL A 340 4.26 -7.26 8.87
CA VAL A 340 2.88 -7.03 8.41
C VAL A 340 2.77 -5.78 7.56
N GLN A 341 1.83 -5.82 6.61
CA GLN A 341 1.40 -4.65 5.84
C GLN A 341 0.16 -4.06 6.50
N VAL A 342 0.12 -2.75 6.63
CA VAL A 342 -1.01 -1.98 7.15
C VAL A 342 -1.42 -0.99 6.08
N GLU A 343 -2.56 -1.24 5.46
CA GLU A 343 -3.22 -0.32 4.54
C GLU A 343 -4.18 0.55 5.35
N CYS A 344 -3.83 1.82 5.55
CA CYS A 344 -4.65 2.77 6.30
C CYS A 344 -5.49 3.61 5.33
N SER A 345 -6.78 3.73 5.58
CA SER A 345 -7.62 4.58 4.74
C SER A 345 -7.10 6.02 4.75
N ARG A 346 -7.12 6.70 3.60
CA ARG A 346 -6.71 8.11 3.55
C ARG A 346 -7.56 8.99 4.45
N PHE A 347 -8.85 8.64 4.57
CA PHE A 347 -9.75 9.27 5.52
C PHE A 347 -9.20 9.21 6.96
N LEU A 348 -8.81 8.02 7.43
CA LEU A 348 -8.29 7.84 8.78
C LEU A 348 -6.94 8.52 8.96
N ALA A 349 -6.00 8.32 8.03
CA ALA A 349 -4.67 8.92 8.08
C ALA A 349 -4.72 10.46 8.07
N ARG A 350 -5.62 11.06 7.28
CA ARG A 350 -5.77 12.52 7.19
C ARG A 350 -6.42 13.11 8.44
N ASN A 351 -7.58 12.59 8.84
CA ASN A 351 -8.48 13.23 9.80
C ASN A 351 -8.24 12.74 11.23
N HIS A 352 -7.77 11.51 11.41
CA HIS A 352 -7.55 10.89 12.71
C HIS A 352 -6.16 10.20 12.79
N PRO A 353 -5.05 10.91 12.48
CA PRO A 353 -3.71 10.31 12.46
C PRO A 353 -3.25 9.77 13.82
N GLY A 354 -3.78 10.31 14.93
CA GLY A 354 -3.53 9.79 16.27
C GLY A 354 -4.14 8.41 16.48
N LEU A 355 -5.39 8.21 16.05
CA LEU A 355 -6.07 6.92 16.13
C LEU A 355 -5.41 5.89 15.21
N ALA A 356 -5.01 6.28 13.99
CA ALA A 356 -4.25 5.40 13.10
C ALA A 356 -2.91 4.96 13.73
N ALA A 357 -2.20 5.88 14.37
CA ALA A 357 -0.93 5.59 15.03
C ALA A 357 -1.12 4.69 16.26
N GLU A 358 -2.17 4.92 17.05
CA GLU A 358 -2.54 4.07 18.19
C GLU A 358 -2.89 2.65 17.72
N PHE A 359 -3.60 2.51 16.59
CA PHE A 359 -3.83 1.19 15.99
C PHE A 359 -2.51 0.48 15.65
N VAL A 360 -1.57 1.16 14.98
CA VAL A 360 -0.25 0.59 14.65
C VAL A 360 0.50 0.18 15.93
N HIS A 361 0.43 1.00 16.98
CA HIS A 361 1.04 0.69 18.26
C HIS A 361 0.45 -0.57 18.90
N ARG A 362 -0.89 -0.68 18.98
CA ARG A 362 -1.56 -1.87 19.52
C ARG A 362 -1.34 -3.11 18.67
N LEU A 363 -1.25 -2.95 17.36
CA LEU A 363 -0.87 -4.04 16.47
C LEU A 363 0.52 -4.57 16.83
N ILE A 364 1.52 -3.70 17.03
CA ILE A 364 2.87 -4.11 17.46
C ILE A 364 2.83 -4.86 18.79
N GLU A 365 2.10 -4.36 19.80
CA GLU A 365 1.97 -5.03 21.10
C GLU A 365 1.32 -6.42 20.99
N SER A 366 0.20 -6.52 20.27
CA SER A 366 -0.50 -7.80 20.08
C SER A 366 0.35 -8.81 19.29
N LEU A 367 1.11 -8.34 18.29
CA LEU A 367 2.03 -9.18 17.53
C LEU A 367 3.18 -9.70 18.39
N ASP A 368 3.76 -8.85 19.25
CA ASP A 368 4.81 -9.27 20.18
C ASP A 368 4.28 -10.30 21.18
N ALA A 369 3.13 -10.01 21.82
CA ALA A 369 2.49 -10.94 22.76
C ALA A 369 2.20 -12.31 22.12
N PHE A 370 1.65 -12.32 20.90
CA PHE A 370 1.39 -13.56 20.18
C PHE A 370 2.70 -14.31 19.89
N SER A 371 3.76 -13.60 19.50
CA SER A 371 5.07 -14.22 19.21
C SER A 371 5.77 -14.83 20.42
N ARG A 372 5.40 -14.44 21.65
CA ARG A 372 5.93 -15.03 22.89
C ARG A 372 5.17 -16.30 23.32
N SER A 373 3.94 -16.47 22.84
CA SER A 373 3.04 -17.55 23.24
C SER A 373 3.16 -18.83 22.41
N GLY A 374 3.94 -18.81 21.32
CA GLY A 374 4.22 -19.96 20.46
C GLY A 374 5.70 -20.03 20.11
#